data_AF-A0A7Z9H6H7-F1
#
_entry.id   AF-A0A7Z9H6H7-F1
#
_cell.length_a   1.000
_cell.length_b   1.000
_cell.length_c   1.000
_cell.angle_alpha   90.00
_cell.angle_beta   90.00
_cell.angle_gamma   90.00
#
_symmetry.space_group_name_H-M   'P 1'
#
loop_
_entity.id
_entity.type
_entity.pdbx_description
1 polymer ?
#
loop_
_entity_poly.entity_id
_entity_poly.type
_entity_poly.pdbx_seq_one_letter_code
_entity_poly.pdbx_strand_id
1 'polypeptide(L)'
;MTVPPGRELLEGGIDSGGVIAHLLTWGTLLLTAGLAGPPASEVTLCHSEVESGSPVIVDLNVDPWPRLMLIEGIGEVLARRIVAQRQGRGEYRCLEEVMALRGVPDGALERAQQWLLPRSCGG
;
A
#
# COMPACT_ATOMS: atom_id res chain seq x y z
N MET A 1 20.78 46.42 25.31
CA MET A 1 21.87 47.13 24.63
C MET A 1 22.83 46.06 24.12
N THR A 2 22.43 45.23 23.16
CA THR A 2 22.32 45.50 21.71
C THR A 2 23.70 45.65 21.09
N VAL A 3 24.26 44.51 20.67
CA VAL A 3 25.39 44.44 19.73
C VAL A 3 24.81 44.07 18.38
N PRO A 4 24.78 44.96 17.38
CA PRO A 4 24.45 44.59 16.01
C PRO A 4 25.71 44.07 15.30
N PRO A 5 25.68 42.91 14.62
CA PRO A 5 26.70 42.60 13.64
C PRO A 5 26.46 43.44 12.37
N GLY A 6 27.25 44.49 12.21
CA GLY A 6 27.41 45.22 10.96
C GLY A 6 27.92 44.28 9.88
N ARG A 7 27.08 44.04 8.86
CA ARG A 7 27.48 43.48 7.58
C ARG A 7 27.41 44.59 6.54
N GLU A 8 28.46 45.37 6.49
CA GLU A 8 28.81 46.17 5.32
C GLU A 8 30.27 45.78 5.08
N LEU A 9 30.57 45.18 3.94
CA LEU A 9 30.98 45.98 2.80
C LEU A 9 31.09 45.11 1.53
N LEU A 10 30.74 45.75 0.40
CA LEU A 10 31.42 45.66 -0.91
C LEU A 10 31.15 44.37 -1.74
N GLU A 11 30.76 44.39 -3.02
CA GLU A 11 30.54 45.41 -4.06
C GLU A 11 29.68 44.78 -5.17
N GLY A 12 29.16 45.60 -6.09
CA GLY A 12 28.84 45.12 -7.43
C GLY A 12 27.56 45.68 -8.01
N GLY A 13 27.51 47.00 -8.18
CA GLY A 13 26.56 47.60 -9.10
C GLY A 13 26.86 47.16 -10.53
N ILE A 14 25.81 46.83 -11.28
CA ILE A 14 25.84 46.86 -12.74
C ILE A 14 24.57 47.59 -13.17
N ASP A 15 24.73 48.90 -13.29
CA ASP A 15 23.89 49.79 -14.07
C ASP A 15 24.34 49.64 -15.53
N SER A 16 23.46 49.24 -16.45
CA SER A 16 23.59 49.53 -17.88
C SER A 16 22.32 49.10 -18.61
N GLY A 17 21.54 50.11 -19.01
CA GLY A 17 20.43 49.98 -19.94
C GLY A 17 20.87 49.39 -21.27
N GLY A 18 19.99 48.58 -21.84
CA GLY A 18 20.22 47.88 -23.09
C GLY A 18 18.95 47.19 -23.57
N VAL A 19 17.99 47.99 -24.04
CA VAL A 19 17.17 47.72 -25.23
C VAL A 19 16.62 46.28 -25.38
N ILE A 20 15.38 46.02 -24.94
CA ILE A 20 14.21 46.00 -25.83
C ILE A 20 14.55 45.58 -27.28
N ALA A 21 14.96 44.33 -27.54
CA ALA A 21 15.15 43.88 -28.93
C ALA A 21 15.17 42.37 -29.25
N HIS A 22 14.95 41.42 -28.33
CA HIS A 22 14.99 39.98 -28.70
C HIS A 22 13.92 39.07 -28.07
N LEU A 23 12.84 39.65 -27.52
CA LEU A 23 11.71 38.89 -26.96
C LEU A 23 10.84 38.17 -28.02
N LEU A 24 11.24 38.13 -29.29
CA LEU A 24 10.51 37.44 -30.36
C LEU A 24 11.34 36.43 -31.17
N THR A 25 12.50 35.96 -30.69
CA THR A 25 13.29 34.93 -31.41
C THR A 25 13.73 33.72 -30.59
N TRP A 26 13.47 33.67 -29.28
CA TRP A 26 13.65 32.44 -28.49
C TRP A 26 12.31 31.70 -28.29
N GLY A 27 11.28 32.04 -29.05
CA GLY A 27 10.01 31.31 -29.11
C GLY A 27 10.01 30.12 -30.08
N THR A 28 11.09 29.88 -30.81
CA THR A 28 11.18 28.83 -31.85
C THR A 28 12.31 27.82 -31.64
N LEU A 29 13.03 27.85 -30.51
CA LEU A 29 14.06 26.87 -30.14
C LEU A 29 13.67 26.06 -28.88
N LEU A 30 12.42 25.65 -28.79
CA LEU A 30 11.88 24.78 -27.73
C LEU A 30 11.12 23.58 -28.34
N LEU A 31 11.64 22.96 -29.42
CA LEU A 31 10.92 21.88 -30.10
C LEU A 31 11.69 20.58 -30.39
N THR A 32 12.96 20.41 -30.01
CA THR A 32 13.68 19.16 -30.40
C THR A 32 14.63 18.51 -29.37
N ALA A 33 14.78 18.99 -28.13
CA ALA A 33 15.69 18.31 -27.21
C ALA A 33 15.23 18.38 -25.75
N GLY A 34 14.92 17.22 -25.16
CA GLY A 34 14.80 17.12 -23.70
C GLY A 34 13.61 16.32 -23.17
N LEU A 35 13.03 15.42 -23.97
CA LEU A 35 12.14 14.33 -23.51
C LEU A 35 12.94 13.30 -22.69
N ALA A 36 13.37 13.67 -21.48
CA ALA A 36 13.90 12.73 -20.49
C ALA A 36 13.65 13.27 -19.07
N GLY A 37 12.38 13.47 -18.72
CA GLY A 37 12.00 13.50 -17.31
C GLY A 37 12.13 12.08 -16.74
N PRO A 38 12.70 11.87 -15.54
CA PRO A 38 12.58 10.59 -14.87
C PRO A 38 11.09 10.31 -14.71
N PRO A 39 10.57 9.11 -15.04
CA PRO A 39 9.18 8.81 -14.75
C PRO A 39 9.04 8.96 -13.24
N ALA A 40 8.19 9.90 -12.84
CA ALA A 40 7.74 10.01 -11.47
C ALA A 40 7.41 8.58 -11.03
N SER A 41 8.08 8.09 -10.00
CA SER A 41 7.69 6.88 -9.31
C SER A 41 6.29 7.16 -8.80
N GLU A 42 5.32 6.86 -9.65
CA GLU A 42 3.92 6.76 -9.36
C GLU A 42 3.85 5.88 -8.13
N VAL A 43 3.57 6.51 -7.00
CA VAL A 43 3.00 5.82 -5.86
C VAL A 43 1.67 5.32 -6.39
N THR A 44 1.70 4.15 -7.04
CA THR A 44 0.52 3.38 -7.35
C THR A 44 -0.03 2.97 -5.99
N LEU A 45 -0.87 3.84 -5.44
CA LEU A 45 -1.83 3.44 -4.45
C LEU A 45 -2.72 2.42 -5.18
N CYS A 46 -2.39 1.14 -5.03
CA CYS A 46 -3.29 0.06 -5.36
C CYS A 46 -4.47 0.15 -4.38
N HIS A 47 -5.36 1.11 -4.63
CA HIS A 47 -6.72 1.08 -4.10
C HIS A 47 -7.41 -0.03 -4.89
N SER A 48 -7.24 -1.27 -4.44
CA SER A 48 -8.14 -2.33 -4.84
C SER A 48 -9.50 -1.99 -4.23
N GLU A 49 -10.38 -1.53 -5.10
CA GLU A 49 -11.81 -1.42 -4.89
C GLU A 49 -12.28 -2.71 -4.19
N VAL A 50 -12.59 -2.60 -2.90
CA VAL A 50 -13.16 -3.71 -2.15
C VAL A 50 -14.59 -3.85 -2.66
N GLU A 51 -14.74 -4.64 -3.73
CA GLU A 51 -16.02 -5.14 -4.24
C GLU A 51 -16.72 -5.85 -3.08
N SER A 52 -17.54 -5.05 -2.41
CA SER A 52 -18.29 -5.38 -1.21
C SER A 52 -19.64 -5.90 -1.67
N GLY A 53 -19.99 -7.16 -1.37
CA GLY A 53 -21.39 -7.58 -1.38
C GLY A 53 -21.73 -9.02 -1.78
N SER A 54 -20.78 -9.86 -2.18
CA SER A 54 -21.04 -11.30 -2.34
C SER A 54 -20.62 -12.06 -1.08
N PRO A 55 -21.34 -13.11 -0.66
CA PRO A 55 -20.83 -14.03 0.35
C PRO A 55 -19.59 -14.72 -0.22
N VAL A 56 -18.42 -14.18 0.11
CA VAL A 56 -17.13 -14.73 -0.34
C VAL A 56 -16.88 -15.97 0.49
N ILE A 57 -17.05 -17.14 -0.13
CA ILE A 57 -16.50 -18.37 0.44
C ILE A 57 -14.98 -18.24 0.38
N VAL A 58 -14.33 -18.37 1.53
CA VAL A 58 -12.89 -18.27 1.70
C VAL A 58 -12.32 -19.65 2.01
N ASP A 59 -11.30 -20.04 1.26
CA ASP A 59 -10.58 -21.29 1.44
C ASP A 59 -9.27 -21.06 2.23
N LEU A 60 -9.20 -21.64 3.43
CA LEU A 60 -8.05 -21.52 4.33
C LEU A 60 -6.79 -22.20 3.81
N ASN A 61 -6.90 -23.12 2.85
CA ASN A 61 -5.76 -23.81 2.23
C ASN A 61 -5.20 -23.02 1.05
N VAL A 62 -6.07 -22.34 0.28
CA VAL A 62 -5.69 -21.69 -0.98
C VAL A 62 -5.56 -20.17 -0.83
N ASP A 63 -6.50 -19.51 -0.16
CA ASP A 63 -6.59 -18.06 -0.18
C ASP A 63 -5.46 -17.36 0.58
N PRO A 64 -5.00 -16.18 0.11
CA PRO A 64 -3.92 -15.45 0.75
C PRO A 64 -4.40 -14.77 2.05
N TRP A 65 -3.45 -14.49 2.95
CA TRP A 65 -3.75 -13.90 4.26
C TRP A 65 -4.62 -12.62 4.24
N PRO A 66 -4.51 -11.68 3.27
CA PRO A 66 -5.37 -10.49 3.26
C PRO A 66 -6.84 -10.85 3.01
N ARG A 67 -7.10 -11.91 2.26
CA ARG A 67 -8.45 -12.39 1.98
C ARG A 67 -9.06 -13.09 3.19
N LEU A 68 -8.24 -13.79 3.97
CA LEU A 68 -8.69 -14.38 5.24
C LEU A 68 -9.15 -13.29 6.23
N MET A 69 -8.54 -12.11 6.20
CA MET A 69 -8.90 -10.99 7.07
C MET A 69 -10.25 -10.35 6.76
N LEU A 70 -10.87 -10.68 5.63
CA LEU A 70 -12.24 -10.25 5.32
C LEU A 70 -13.27 -10.94 6.20
N ILE A 71 -12.90 -12.06 6.83
CA ILE A 71 -13.75 -12.84 7.71
C ILE A 71 -13.74 -12.23 9.11
N GLU A 72 -14.92 -11.95 9.65
CA GLU A 72 -15.07 -11.46 11.02
C GLU A 72 -14.43 -12.44 12.01
N GLY A 73 -13.52 -11.93 12.85
CA GLY A 73 -12.79 -12.74 13.82
C GLY A 73 -11.42 -13.23 13.36
N ILE A 74 -11.05 -13.07 12.09
CA ILE A 74 -9.71 -13.39 11.60
C ILE A 74 -8.90 -12.09 11.47
N GLY A 75 -8.08 -11.80 12.48
CA GLY A 75 -7.10 -10.72 12.41
C GLY A 75 -5.85 -11.10 11.61
N GLU A 76 -5.03 -10.10 11.27
CA GLU A 76 -3.77 -10.25 10.52
C GLU A 76 -2.83 -11.31 11.13
N VAL A 77 -2.71 -11.33 12.46
CA VAL A 77 -1.85 -12.28 13.18
C VAL A 77 -2.33 -13.72 12.98
N LEU A 78 -3.64 -13.95 13.06
CA LEU A 78 -4.22 -15.28 12.85
C LEU A 78 -4.13 -15.67 11.37
N ALA A 79 -4.48 -14.77 10.45
CA ALA A 79 -4.40 -15.00 9.02
C ALA A 79 -2.99 -15.41 8.57
N ARG A 80 -1.96 -14.68 9.01
CA ARG A 80 -0.56 -15.02 8.71
C ARG A 80 -0.16 -16.36 9.31
N ARG A 81 -0.64 -16.69 10.50
CA ARG A 81 -0.39 -17.98 11.13
C ARG A 81 -1.01 -19.13 10.35
N ILE A 82 -2.22 -18.95 9.83
CA ILE A 82 -2.90 -19.94 8.98
C ILE A 82 -2.05 -20.25 7.74
N VAL A 83 -1.60 -19.20 7.04
CA VAL A 83 -0.72 -19.34 5.87
C VAL A 83 0.60 -20.01 6.24
N ALA A 84 1.23 -19.60 7.34
CA ALA A 84 2.50 -20.17 7.78
C ALA A 84 2.37 -21.65 8.18
N GLN A 85 1.27 -22.02 8.85
CA GLN A 85 1.04 -23.38 9.28
C GLN A 85 0.79 -24.29 8.07
N ARG A 86 -0.05 -23.89 7.10
CA ARG A 86 -0.31 -24.74 5.93
C ARG A 86 0.93 -24.94 5.04
N GLN A 87 1.81 -23.93 4.99
CA GLN A 87 3.10 -24.04 4.30
C GLN A 87 4.08 -24.99 5.01
N GLY A 88 4.03 -25.07 6.35
CA GLY A 88 4.97 -25.88 7.14
C GLY A 88 4.48 -27.28 7.50
N ARG A 89 3.17 -27.47 7.70
CA ARG A 89 2.55 -28.71 8.18
C ARG A 89 1.62 -29.38 7.16
N GLY A 90 1.31 -28.70 6.05
CA GLY A 90 0.36 -29.16 5.04
C GLY A 90 -1.05 -28.62 5.27
N GLU A 91 -1.94 -28.97 4.36
CA GLU A 91 -3.32 -28.48 4.31
C GLU A 91 -4.14 -28.86 5.53
N TYR A 92 -5.08 -28.00 5.90
CA TYR A 92 -6.11 -28.28 6.87
C TYR A 92 -7.14 -29.24 6.30
N ARG A 93 -7.50 -30.27 7.07
CA ARG A 93 -8.55 -31.23 6.67
C ARG A 93 -9.93 -30.78 7.08
N CYS A 94 -10.03 -30.05 8.19
CA CYS A 94 -11.28 -29.52 8.69
C CYS A 94 -11.06 -28.28 9.55
N LEU A 95 -12.16 -27.56 9.82
CA LEU A 95 -12.11 -26.27 10.49
C LEU A 95 -11.61 -26.38 11.94
N GLU A 96 -11.81 -27.51 12.62
CA GLU A 96 -11.37 -27.74 14.00
C GLU A 96 -9.84 -27.69 14.14
N GLU A 97 -9.10 -28.07 13.10
CA GLU A 97 -7.64 -27.94 13.07
C GLU A 97 -7.22 -26.46 13.08
N VAL A 98 -8.04 -25.58 12.51
CA VAL A 98 -7.84 -24.13 12.55
C VAL A 98 -8.30 -23.56 13.88
N MET A 99 -9.42 -24.00 14.43
CA MET A 99 -9.90 -23.59 15.77
C MET A 99 -8.89 -23.94 16.88
N ALA A 100 -8.12 -25.00 16.71
CA ALA A 100 -7.05 -25.38 17.63
C ALA A 100 -5.83 -24.43 17.61
N LEU A 101 -5.76 -23.48 16.66
CA LEU A 101 -4.67 -22.50 16.62
C LEU A 101 -4.83 -21.51 17.78
N ARG A 102 -3.71 -21.23 18.48
CA ARG A 102 -3.72 -20.22 19.54
C ARG A 102 -4.10 -18.84 19.00
N GLY A 103 -5.04 -18.18 19.69
CA GLY A 103 -5.48 -16.82 19.37
C GLY A 103 -6.67 -16.76 18.41
N VAL A 104 -7.33 -17.89 18.14
CA VAL A 104 -8.66 -17.89 17.52
C VAL A 104 -9.68 -17.47 18.59
N PRO A 105 -10.48 -16.43 18.34
CA PRO A 105 -11.59 -16.07 19.23
C PRO A 105 -12.72 -17.10 19.13
N ASP A 106 -13.12 -17.67 20.27
CA ASP A 106 -14.01 -18.84 20.35
C ASP A 106 -15.28 -18.71 19.49
N GLY A 107 -15.97 -17.57 19.57
CA GLY A 107 -17.26 -17.40 18.88
C GLY A 107 -17.20 -16.83 17.46
N ALA A 108 -16.10 -16.22 17.03
CA ALA A 108 -16.11 -15.51 15.74
C ALA A 108 -15.93 -16.46 14.55
N LEU A 109 -15.03 -17.44 14.69
CA LEU A 109 -14.84 -18.46 13.67
C LEU A 109 -16.07 -19.37 13.54
N GLU A 110 -16.79 -19.59 14.64
CA GLU A 110 -18.07 -20.31 14.69
C GLU A 110 -19.18 -19.63 13.89
N ARG A 111 -19.26 -18.29 13.94
CA ARG A 111 -20.20 -17.54 13.09
C ARG A 111 -19.78 -17.58 11.63
N ALA A 112 -18.48 -17.66 11.37
CA ALA A 112 -17.92 -17.64 10.04
C ALA A 112 -17.94 -19.00 9.30
N GLN A 113 -18.25 -20.10 9.99
CA GLN A 113 -18.12 -21.48 9.44
C GLN A 113 -18.82 -21.68 8.10
N GLN A 114 -19.98 -21.02 7.89
CA GLN A 114 -20.74 -21.15 6.66
C GLN A 114 -20.06 -20.57 5.42
N TRP A 115 -19.05 -19.70 5.62
CA TRP A 115 -18.28 -19.06 4.56
C TRP A 115 -16.84 -19.56 4.48
N LEU A 116 -16.47 -20.60 5.25
CA LEU A 116 -15.10 -21.12 5.33
C LEU A 116 -14.98 -22.52 4.74
N LEU A 117 -13.84 -22.77 4.10
CA LEU A 117 -13.37 -24.09 3.70
C LEU A 117 -11.98 -24.34 4.30
N PRO A 118 -11.67 -25.57 4.74
CA PRO A 118 -12.51 -26.77 4.76
C PRO A 118 -13.65 -26.68 5.79
N ARG A 119 -14.69 -27.51 5.61
CA ARG A 119 -15.85 -27.58 6.52
C ARG A 119 -15.47 -28.22 7.87
N SER A 120 -16.36 -28.15 8.85
CA SER A 120 -16.21 -28.87 10.12
C SER A 120 -16.11 -30.39 9.89
N CYS A 121 -15.34 -31.06 10.73
CA CYS A 121 -15.03 -32.49 10.65
C CYS A 121 -16.27 -33.40 10.89
N GLY A 122 -17.39 -32.84 11.36
CA GLY A 122 -18.59 -33.58 11.79
C GLY A 122 -19.83 -33.42 10.89
N GLY A 123 -19.64 -33.21 9.59
CA GLY A 123 -20.73 -33.12 8.60
C GLY A 123 -21.39 -34.45 8.29
#